data_AF-A0A1T4ZY61-F1
#
_entry.id   AF-A0A1T4ZY61-F1
#
_cell.length_a   1.000
_cell.length_b   1.000
_cell.length_c   1.000
_cell.angle_alpha   90.00
_cell.angle_beta   90.00
_cell.angle_gamma   90.00
#
_symmetry.space_group_name_H-M   'P 1'
#
loop_
_entity.id
_entity.type
_entity.pdbx_description
1 polymer ?
#
loop_
_entity_poly.entity_id
_entity_poly.type
_entity_poly.pdbx_seq_one_letter_code
_entity_poly.pdbx_strand_id
1 'polypeptide(L)'
;MIGLLLPLATRIVGERFAKLAAWAFVAMAVAGAVYAAYCWAWDRGRDHERAAWQVKVADIRKERDDAMAALGKRDAEDADALETSITENRKALDDEMANLPDQPLSNRQRARACRELMRQGRRCPPPAAAP
;
A
#
# COMPACT_ATOMS: atom_id res chain seq x y z
N MET A 1 -0.97 92.74 0.66
CA MET A 1 -1.95 91.84 1.30
C MET A 1 -2.00 90.42 0.73
N ILE A 2 -1.29 90.09 -0.36
CA ILE A 2 -1.36 88.76 -1.01
C ILE A 2 -0.53 87.68 -0.27
N GLY A 3 0.58 88.06 0.40
CA GLY A 3 1.48 87.12 1.08
C GLY A 3 0.92 86.45 2.35
N LEU A 4 -0.15 86.99 2.94
CA LEU A 4 -0.82 86.42 4.14
C LEU A 4 -1.93 85.42 3.81
N LEU A 5 -2.44 85.43 2.57
CA LEU A 5 -3.51 84.52 2.13
C LEU A 5 -2.97 83.15 1.69
N LEU A 6 -1.76 83.09 1.12
CA LEU A 6 -1.10 81.83 0.74
C LEU A 6 -0.94 80.82 1.90
N PRO A 7 -0.39 81.20 3.08
CA PRO A 7 -0.19 80.25 4.19
C PRO A 7 -1.50 79.79 4.84
N LEU A 8 -2.57 80.58 4.75
CA LEU A 8 -3.90 80.19 5.21
C LEU A 8 -4.56 79.21 4.22
N ALA A 9 -4.43 79.48 2.92
CA ALA A 9 -4.92 78.60 1.87
C ALA A 9 -4.21 77.24 1.88
N THR A 10 -2.89 77.19 2.09
CA THR A 10 -2.15 75.92 2.20
C THR A 10 -2.47 75.16 3.49
N ARG A 11 -2.76 75.84 4.62
CA ARG A 11 -3.27 75.19 5.84
C ARG A 11 -4.66 74.58 5.66
N ILE A 12 -5.59 75.30 5.05
CA ILE A 12 -6.96 74.81 4.81
C ILE A 12 -6.95 73.64 3.81
N VAL A 13 -6.15 73.74 2.75
CA VAL A 13 -5.95 72.64 1.80
C VAL A 13 -5.29 71.44 2.49
N GLY A 14 -4.30 71.67 3.35
CA GLY A 14 -3.63 70.63 4.14
C GLY A 14 -4.54 69.92 5.13
N GLU A 15 -5.42 70.64 5.86
CA GLU A 15 -6.40 70.05 6.77
C GLU A 15 -7.43 69.21 6.04
N ARG A 16 -7.91 69.67 4.88
CA ARG A 16 -8.85 68.89 4.05
C ARG A 16 -8.20 67.64 3.49
N PHE A 17 -6.95 67.74 3.05
CA PHE A 17 -6.19 66.58 2.58
C PHE A 17 -5.89 65.58 3.69
N ALA A 18 -5.51 66.06 4.89
CA ALA A 18 -5.28 65.22 6.06
C ALA A 18 -6.56 64.49 6.49
N LYS A 19 -7.72 65.17 6.44
CA LYS A 19 -9.01 64.56 6.75
C LYS A 19 -9.40 63.50 5.71
N LEU A 20 -9.17 63.77 4.43
CA LEU A 20 -9.39 62.79 3.35
C LEU A 20 -8.47 61.58 3.48
N ALA A 21 -7.19 61.80 3.77
CA ALA A 21 -6.22 60.74 4.01
C ALA A 21 -6.59 59.90 5.23
N ALA A 22 -7.00 60.53 6.34
CA ALA A 22 -7.47 59.83 7.53
C ALA A 22 -8.69 58.95 7.23
N TRP A 23 -9.68 59.47 6.49
CA TRP A 23 -10.83 58.68 6.04
C TRP A 23 -10.44 57.55 5.09
N ALA A 24 -9.46 57.77 4.21
CA ALA A 24 -8.93 56.71 3.34
C ALA A 24 -8.27 55.60 4.16
N PHE A 25 -7.47 55.93 5.19
CA PHE A 25 -6.89 54.94 6.09
C PHE A 25 -7.96 54.17 6.86
N VAL A 26 -9.00 54.85 7.37
CA VAL A 26 -10.13 54.20 8.04
C VAL A 26 -10.85 53.25 7.08
N ALA A 27 -11.16 53.69 5.86
CA ALA A 27 -11.81 52.87 4.86
C ALA A 27 -10.96 51.64 4.49
N MET A 28 -9.64 51.81 4.37
CA MET A 28 -8.72 50.73 4.08
C MET A 28 -8.63 49.73 5.24
N ALA A 29 -8.64 50.21 6.49
CA ALA A 29 -8.66 49.36 7.68
C ALA A 29 -9.96 48.55 7.78
N VAL A 30 -11.11 49.18 7.50
CA VAL A 30 -12.41 48.48 7.48
C VAL A 30 -12.44 47.43 6.37
N ALA A 31 -11.99 47.76 5.17
CA ALA A 31 -11.90 46.81 4.06
C ALA A 31 -10.97 45.63 4.41
N GLY A 32 -9.82 45.92 5.03
CA GLY A 32 -8.90 44.89 5.52
C GLY A 32 -9.53 43.97 6.57
N ALA A 33 -10.29 44.51 7.51
CA ALA A 33 -11.00 43.73 8.53
C ALA A 33 -12.08 42.83 7.92
N VAL A 34 -12.87 43.34 6.97
CA VAL A 34 -13.88 42.54 6.25
C VAL A 34 -13.22 41.43 5.45
N TYR A 35 -12.12 41.72 4.76
CA TYR A 35 -11.37 40.73 4.01
C TYR A 35 -10.79 39.64 4.91
N ALA A 36 -10.19 40.01 6.05
CA ALA A 36 -9.68 39.05 7.03
C ALA A 36 -10.81 38.16 7.60
N ALA A 37 -11.97 38.73 7.90
CA ALA A 37 -13.14 37.97 8.35
C ALA A 37 -13.64 36.99 7.28
N TYR A 38 -13.65 37.40 6.01
CA TYR A 38 -14.00 36.54 4.89
C TYR A 38 -13.02 35.36 4.75
N CYS A 39 -11.71 35.62 4.76
CA CYS A 39 -10.69 34.57 4.71
C CYS A 39 -10.80 33.60 5.89
N TRP A 40 -11.02 34.11 7.10
CA TRP A 40 -11.19 33.29 8.28
C TRP A 40 -12.43 32.38 8.22
N ALA A 41 -13.55 32.91 7.73
CA ALA A 41 -14.76 32.13 7.51
C ALA A 41 -14.57 31.06 6.42
N TRP A 42 -13.86 31.41 5.34
CA TRP A 42 -13.53 30.50 4.24
C TRP A 42 -12.66 29.33 4.73
N ASP A 43 -11.59 29.61 5.48
CA ASP A 43 -10.69 28.56 6.01
C ASP A 43 -11.42 27.65 7.02
N ARG A 44 -12.25 28.22 7.90
CA ARG A 44 -13.11 27.45 8.82
C ARG A 44 -14.06 26.49 8.09
N GLY A 45 -14.69 26.95 7.00
CA GLY A 45 -15.57 26.12 6.18
C GLY A 45 -14.80 24.97 5.53
N ARG A 46 -13.63 25.28 4.96
CA ARG A 46 -12.75 24.30 4.33
C ARG A 46 -12.23 23.24 5.31
N ASP A 47 -11.89 23.63 6.53
CA ASP A 47 -11.38 22.70 7.54
C ASP A 47 -12.46 21.74 8.04
N HIS A 48 -13.71 22.19 8.15
CA HIS A 48 -14.84 21.30 8.44
C HIS A 48 -15.06 20.25 7.35
N GLU A 49 -15.00 20.66 6.08
CA GLU A 49 -15.11 19.72 4.96
C GLU A 49 -13.94 18.74 4.93
N ARG A 50 -12.70 19.20 5.12
CA ARG A 50 -11.53 18.32 5.21
C ARG A 50 -11.65 17.32 6.35
N ALA A 51 -12.13 17.72 7.51
CA ALA A 51 -12.32 16.82 8.64
C ALA A 51 -13.31 15.70 8.28
N ALA A 52 -14.43 16.03 7.63
CA ALA A 52 -15.39 15.03 7.16
C ALA A 52 -14.77 14.06 6.12
N TRP A 53 -13.95 14.58 5.21
CA TRP A 53 -13.23 13.74 4.24
C TRP A 53 -12.18 12.84 4.89
N GLN A 54 -11.42 13.35 5.86
CA GLN A 54 -10.41 12.55 6.56
C GLN A 54 -11.02 11.40 7.36
N VAL A 55 -12.19 11.60 7.98
CA VAL A 55 -12.93 10.53 8.66
C VAL A 55 -13.31 9.43 7.67
N LYS A 56 -13.92 9.79 6.53
CA LYS A 56 -14.28 8.82 5.48
C LYS A 56 -13.07 8.04 4.96
N VAL A 57 -11.95 8.73 4.75
CA VAL A 57 -10.71 8.08 4.29
C VAL A 57 -10.13 7.16 5.37
N ALA A 58 -10.22 7.52 6.65
CA ALA A 58 -9.80 6.68 7.75
C ALA A 58 -10.64 5.40 7.85
N ASP A 59 -11.97 5.50 7.68
CA ASP A 59 -12.87 4.35 7.68
C ASP A 59 -12.55 3.39 6.52
N ILE A 60 -12.37 3.91 5.30
CA ILE A 60 -11.98 3.08 4.14
C ILE A 60 -10.64 2.39 4.37
N ARG A 61 -9.64 3.09 4.94
CA ARG A 61 -8.33 2.50 5.25
C ARG A 61 -8.46 1.39 6.28
N LYS A 62 -9.28 1.60 7.31
CA LYS A 62 -9.52 0.60 8.35
C LYS A 62 -10.18 -0.66 7.78
N GLU A 63 -11.23 -0.51 6.97
CA GLU A 63 -11.88 -1.65 6.30
C GLU A 63 -10.90 -2.43 5.41
N ARG A 64 -10.05 -1.72 4.68
CA ARG A 64 -9.00 -2.35 3.87
C ARG A 64 -7.99 -3.11 4.74
N ASP A 65 -7.53 -2.50 5.83
CA ASP A 65 -6.53 -3.12 6.71
C ASP A 65 -7.11 -4.36 7.41
N ASP A 66 -8.37 -4.31 7.84
CA ASP A 66 -9.09 -5.46 8.40
C ASP A 66 -9.26 -6.58 7.36
N ALA A 67 -9.59 -6.24 6.11
CA ALA A 67 -9.69 -7.21 5.02
C ALA A 67 -8.34 -7.86 4.69
N MET A 68 -7.26 -7.08 4.65
CA MET A 68 -5.90 -7.60 4.42
C MET A 68 -5.43 -8.48 5.58
N ALA A 69 -5.76 -8.14 6.82
CA ALA A 69 -5.45 -8.98 7.97
C ALA A 69 -6.22 -10.32 7.94
N ALA A 70 -7.48 -10.31 7.48
CA ALA A 70 -8.26 -11.53 7.29
C ALA A 70 -7.69 -12.41 6.17
N LEU A 71 -7.26 -11.81 5.05
CA LEU A 71 -6.60 -12.53 3.97
C LEU A 71 -5.25 -13.11 4.40
N GLY A 72 -4.40 -12.33 5.08
CA GLY A 72 -3.09 -12.80 5.54
C GLY A 72 -3.16 -13.99 6.49
N LYS A 73 -4.22 -14.11 7.31
CA LYS A 73 -4.44 -15.31 8.13
C LYS A 73 -4.77 -16.53 7.29
N ARG A 74 -5.62 -16.38 6.27
CA ARG A 74 -5.98 -17.47 5.35
C ARG A 74 -4.79 -17.91 4.52
N ASP A 75 -4.01 -16.96 3.99
CA ASP A 75 -2.81 -17.26 3.22
C ASP A 75 -1.77 -18.01 4.07
N ALA A 76 -1.67 -17.68 5.36
CA ALA A 76 -0.79 -18.41 6.29
C ALA A 76 -1.30 -19.84 6.56
N GLU A 77 -2.60 -20.02 6.81
CA GLU A 77 -3.21 -21.34 7.00
C GLU A 77 -3.03 -22.22 5.75
N ASP A 78 -3.23 -21.66 4.55
CA ASP A 78 -3.05 -22.35 3.29
C ASP A 78 -1.58 -22.71 3.05
N ALA A 79 -0.64 -21.83 3.39
CA ALA A 79 0.80 -22.09 3.29
C ALA A 79 1.25 -23.22 4.22
N ASP A 80 0.79 -23.23 5.47
CA ASP A 80 1.08 -24.29 6.44
C ASP A 80 0.52 -25.65 5.98
N ALA A 81 -0.71 -25.66 5.43
CA ALA A 81 -1.32 -26.86 4.87
C ALA A 81 -0.56 -27.39 3.63
N LEU A 82 -0.04 -26.49 2.80
CA LEU A 82 0.79 -26.84 1.65
C LEU A 82 2.15 -27.40 2.09
N GLU A 83 2.81 -26.79 3.08
CA GLU A 83 4.11 -27.25 3.56
C GLU A 83 4.01 -28.63 4.22
N THR A 84 2.99 -28.85 5.04
CA THR A 84 2.71 -30.15 5.66
C THR A 84 2.44 -31.22 4.61
N SER A 85 1.56 -30.96 3.63
CA SER A 85 1.28 -31.92 2.54
C SER A 85 2.51 -32.22 1.67
N ILE A 86 3.36 -31.22 1.37
CA ILE A 86 4.62 -31.45 0.65
C ILE A 86 5.55 -32.35 1.47
N THR A 87 5.66 -32.11 2.77
CA THR A 87 6.53 -32.88 3.66
C THR A 87 6.06 -34.33 3.78
N GLU A 88 4.75 -34.54 3.94
CA GLU A 88 4.16 -35.88 3.96
C GLU A 88 4.35 -36.61 2.63
N ASN A 89 4.11 -35.94 1.50
CA ASN A 89 4.32 -36.53 0.18
C ASN A 89 5.79 -36.88 -0.08
N ARG A 90 6.74 -36.03 0.35
CA ARG A 90 8.18 -36.34 0.27
C ARG A 90 8.53 -37.57 1.09
N LYS A 91 8.04 -37.64 2.32
CA LYS A 91 8.27 -38.79 3.19
C LYS A 91 7.68 -40.07 2.62
N ALA A 92 6.47 -40.02 2.06
CA ALA A 92 5.85 -41.16 1.39
C ALA A 92 6.68 -41.64 0.19
N LEU A 93 7.16 -40.71 -0.64
CA LEU A 93 8.07 -41.03 -1.75
C LEU A 93 9.39 -41.62 -1.26
N ASP A 94 9.97 -41.07 -0.20
CA ASP A 94 11.20 -41.58 0.40
C ASP A 94 11.00 -43.00 0.98
N ASP A 95 9.88 -43.26 1.65
CA ASP A 95 9.52 -44.57 2.19
C ASP A 95 9.26 -45.61 1.08
N GLU A 96 8.61 -45.20 -0.02
CA GLU A 96 8.45 -46.03 -1.22
C GLU A 96 9.79 -46.32 -1.89
N MET A 97 10.69 -45.33 -1.96
CA MET A 97 12.01 -45.46 -2.58
C MET A 97 13.04 -46.15 -1.69
N ALA A 98 12.86 -46.19 -0.36
CA ALA A 98 13.80 -46.80 0.58
C ALA A 98 14.03 -48.30 0.32
N ASN A 99 13.09 -48.97 -0.35
CA ASN A 99 13.21 -50.38 -0.74
C ASN A 99 13.60 -50.59 -2.21
N LEU A 100 13.75 -49.52 -3.00
CA LEU A 100 14.26 -49.62 -4.35
C LEU A 100 15.79 -49.60 -4.32
N PRO A 101 16.46 -50.50 -5.06
CA PRO A 101 17.91 -50.45 -5.17
C PRO A 101 18.35 -49.16 -5.88
N ASP A 102 19.18 -48.35 -5.22
CA ASP A 102 19.72 -47.06 -5.71
C ASP A 102 20.47 -47.16 -7.05
N GLN A 103 20.87 -48.37 -7.45
CA GLN A 103 21.49 -48.63 -8.74
C GLN A 103 20.58 -49.50 -9.60
N PRO A 104 20.46 -49.20 -10.91
CA PRO A 104 19.87 -50.17 -11.82
C PRO A 104 20.64 -51.47 -11.65
N LEU A 105 19.93 -52.57 -11.37
CA LEU A 105 20.52 -53.89 -11.16
C LEU A 105 21.64 -54.12 -12.18
N SER A 106 22.85 -54.41 -11.71
CA SER A 106 23.97 -54.67 -12.61
C SER A 106 23.60 -55.82 -13.55
N ASN A 107 24.18 -55.85 -14.75
CA ASN A 107 23.91 -56.90 -15.74
C ASN A 107 24.05 -58.32 -15.14
N ARG A 108 24.96 -58.50 -14.16
CA ARG A 108 25.13 -59.77 -13.43
C ARG A 108 23.96 -60.10 -12.49
N GLN A 109 23.43 -59.12 -11.77
CA GLN A 109 22.27 -59.31 -10.89
C GLN A 109 20.99 -59.56 -11.69
N ARG A 110 20.80 -58.84 -12.81
CA ARG A 110 19.69 -59.10 -13.75
C ARG A 110 19.74 -60.53 -14.30
N ALA A 111 20.93 -61.01 -14.67
CA ALA A 111 21.10 -62.38 -15.17
C ALA A 111 20.87 -63.48 -14.11
N ARG A 112 21.03 -63.16 -12.81
CA ARG A 112 20.67 -64.07 -11.71
C ARG A 112 19.15 -64.09 -11.48
N ALA A 113 18.53 -62.92 -11.37
CA ALA A 113 17.08 -62.79 -11.23
C ALA A 113 16.32 -63.43 -12.41
N CYS A 114 16.80 -63.23 -13.64
CA CYS A 114 16.24 -63.87 -14.83
C CYS A 114 16.37 -65.40 -14.79
N ARG A 115 17.50 -65.94 -14.32
CA ARG A 115 17.65 -67.40 -14.14
C ARG A 115 16.69 -67.97 -13.10
N GLU A 116 16.44 -67.24 -12.01
CA GLU A 116 15.46 -67.64 -11.00
C GLU A 116 14.02 -67.58 -11.53
N LEU A 117 13.67 -66.55 -12.29
CA LEU A 117 12.36 -66.44 -12.94
C LEU A 117 12.11 -67.56 -13.96
N MET A 118 13.12 -67.92 -14.76
CA MET A 118 12.99 -69.06 -15.69
C MET A 118 12.81 -70.40 -14.96
N ARG A 119 13.44 -70.58 -13.78
CA ARG A 119 13.21 -71.76 -12.94
C ARG A 119 11.78 -71.82 -12.39
N GLN A 120 11.14 -70.67 -12.19
CA GLN A 120 9.74 -70.56 -11.79
C GLN A 120 8.76 -70.60 -12.98
N GLY A 121 9.24 -70.84 -14.20
CA GLY A 121 8.42 -70.90 -15.42
C GLY A 121 7.96 -69.54 -15.95
N ARG A 122 8.52 -68.43 -15.44
CA ARG A 122 8.20 -67.06 -15.87
C ARG A 122 9.20 -66.55 -16.91
N ARG A 123 8.74 -65.72 -17.85
CA ARG A 123 9.61 -65.11 -18.88
C ARG A 123 10.45 -63.98 -18.28
N CYS A 124 11.68 -63.84 -18.74
CA CYS A 124 12.51 -62.71 -18.33
C CYS A 124 12.05 -61.41 -18.99
N PRO A 125 11.95 -60.31 -18.23
CA PRO A 125 11.64 -59.01 -18.80
C PRO A 125 12.80 -58.55 -19.72
N PRO A 126 12.48 -57.88 -20.85
CA PRO A 126 13.51 -57.32 -21.72
C PRO A 126 14.33 -56.24 -20.98
N PRO A 127 15.60 -56.04 -21.34
CA PRO A 127 16.40 -54.99 -20.74
C PRO A 127 15.73 -53.63 -21.00
N ALA A 128 15.52 -52.84 -19.93
CA ALA A 128 15.06 -51.46 -20.07
C ALA A 128 16.04 -50.72 -20.99
N ALA A 129 15.50 -50.05 -22.02
CA ALA A 129 16.29 -49.23 -22.94
C ALA A 129 17.09 -48.21 -22.12
N ALA A 130 18.39 -48.10 -22.42
CA ALA A 130 19.22 -47.04 -21.84
C ALA A 130 18.65 -45.68 -22.28
N PRO A 131 18.65 -44.66 -21.41
CA PRO A 131 18.28 -43.30 -21.79
C PRO A 131 19.19 -42.74 -22.89
#